data_AF-A0A6J3LW94-F1
#
_entry.id   AF-A0A6J3LW94-F1
#
_cell.length_a   1.000
_cell.length_b   1.000
_cell.length_c   1.000
_cell.angle_alpha   90.00
_cell.angle_beta   90.00
_cell.angle_gamma   90.00
#
_symmetry.space_group_name_H-M   'P 1'
#
loop_
_entity.id
_entity.type
_entity.pdbx_description
1 polymer ?
#
loop_
_entity_poly.entity_id
_entity_poly.type
_entity_poly.pdbx_seq_one_letter_code
_entity_poly.pdbx_strand_id
1 'polypeptide(L)'
;MTSGSSAQDLVSPVGTTRPAFVISSAAINAIPVELDSTPASVDQVRAARRGSKAMALDAIEADKIAKSTEVENRERLISERKDNPAVLVDIPQTPRPEELEQSGALADN
;
A
#
# COMPACT_ATOMS: atom_id res chain seq x y z
N MET A 1 12.74 -5.66 72.05
CA MET A 1 11.69 -4.62 71.91
C MET A 1 12.02 -3.85 70.64
N THR A 2 11.24 -3.73 69.59
CA THR A 2 9.90 -4.21 69.21
C THR A 2 9.90 -4.17 67.69
N SER A 3 9.46 -5.27 67.09
CA SER A 3 9.15 -5.42 65.67
C SER A 3 8.20 -4.33 65.17
N GLY A 4 8.58 -3.62 64.11
CA GLY A 4 7.72 -2.68 63.39
C GLY A 4 7.61 -3.05 61.92
N SER A 5 7.00 -4.20 61.64
CA SER A 5 6.57 -4.57 60.29
C SER A 5 5.37 -3.71 59.91
N SER A 6 5.55 -2.70 59.05
CA SER A 6 4.44 -2.07 58.33
C SER A 6 4.50 -2.51 56.88
N ALA A 7 3.91 -3.67 56.60
CA ALA A 7 3.48 -4.04 55.26
C ALA A 7 2.49 -2.96 54.79
N GLN A 8 3.00 -2.02 54.00
CA GLN A 8 2.20 -1.05 53.28
C GLN A 8 1.76 -1.76 52.00
N ASP A 9 0.53 -2.28 51.99
CA ASP A 9 -0.10 -2.79 50.77
C ASP A 9 -0.15 -1.65 49.75
N LEU A 10 0.74 -1.74 48.75
CA LEU A 10 0.79 -0.80 47.63
C LEU A 10 -0.38 -1.07 46.69
N VAL A 11 -1.56 -0.55 47.03
CA VAL A 11 -2.72 -0.56 46.12
C VAL A 11 -2.61 0.67 45.21
N SER A 12 -2.23 0.44 43.96
CA SER A 12 -2.24 1.45 42.91
C SER A 12 -3.70 1.87 42.61
N PRO A 13 -4.03 3.18 42.60
CA PRO A 13 -5.34 3.62 42.15
C PRO A 13 -5.44 3.40 40.63
N VAL A 14 -6.19 2.37 40.22
CA VAL A 14 -6.58 2.19 38.82
C VAL A 14 -7.62 3.27 38.49
N GLY A 15 -7.16 4.39 37.94
CA GLY A 15 -8.06 5.42 37.42
C GLY A 15 -8.84 4.89 36.22
N THR A 16 -10.18 4.86 36.30
CA THR A 16 -11.06 4.51 35.17
C THR A 16 -11.25 5.68 34.20
N THR A 17 -10.19 6.46 33.95
CA THR A 17 -10.22 7.56 33.00
C THR A 17 -10.25 6.97 31.60
N ARG A 18 -11.45 6.94 30.99
CA ARG A 18 -11.58 6.71 29.55
C ARG A 18 -10.88 7.87 28.85
N PRO A 19 -9.83 7.63 28.03
CA PRO A 19 -9.25 8.70 27.24
C PRO A 19 -10.31 9.18 26.25
N ALA A 20 -10.65 10.47 26.32
CA ALA A 20 -11.47 11.09 25.30
C ALA A 20 -10.61 11.19 24.04
N PHE A 21 -10.93 10.38 23.02
CA PHE A 21 -10.30 10.49 21.72
C PHE A 21 -10.82 11.74 21.02
N VAL A 22 -10.05 12.82 21.09
CA VAL A 22 -10.29 14.03 20.31
C VAL A 22 -9.74 13.77 18.92
N ILE A 23 -10.61 13.35 18.00
CA ILE A 23 -10.25 13.17 16.60
C ILE A 23 -10.20 14.57 15.97
N SER A 24 -9.00 15.12 15.82
CA SER A 24 -8.78 16.34 15.04
C SER A 24 -8.75 15.99 13.57
N SER A 25 -9.76 16.42 12.81
CA SER A 25 -9.76 16.34 11.34
C SER A 25 -8.99 17.53 10.78
N ALA A 26 -7.67 17.60 11.03
CA ALA A 26 -6.83 18.53 10.32
C ALA A 26 -6.74 18.09 8.86
N ALA A 27 -7.05 18.99 7.92
CA ALA A 27 -6.84 18.72 6.50
C ALA A 27 -5.34 18.47 6.28
N ILE A 28 -5.00 17.33 5.68
CA ILE A 28 -3.61 16.94 5.39
C ILE A 28 -2.94 17.96 4.46
N ASN A 29 -3.75 18.63 3.63
CA ASN A 29 -3.27 19.62 2.67
C ASN A 29 -3.76 21.02 3.04
N ALA A 30 -2.86 22.00 3.00
CA ALA A 30 -3.18 23.42 3.21
C ALA A 30 -3.95 24.03 2.02
N ILE A 31 -3.88 23.40 0.85
CA ILE A 31 -4.55 23.83 -0.37
C ILE A 31 -5.65 22.80 -0.69
N PRO A 32 -6.92 23.23 -0.82
CA PRO A 32 -7.99 22.36 -1.25
C PRO A 32 -7.67 21.76 -2.62
N VAL A 33 -7.72 20.43 -2.71
CA VAL A 33 -7.65 19.73 -3.99
C VAL A 33 -9.06 19.74 -4.57
N GLU A 34 -9.23 20.41 -5.71
CA GLU A 34 -10.47 20.34 -6.47
C GLU A 34 -10.61 18.93 -7.04
N LEU A 35 -11.63 18.21 -6.58
CA LEU A 35 -12.03 16.94 -7.15
C LEU A 35 -13.18 17.24 -8.11
N ASP A 36 -12.89 17.30 -9.42
CA ASP A 36 -13.86 17.53 -10.50
C ASP A 36 -14.91 16.42 -10.66
N SER A 37 -14.96 15.46 -9.73
CA SER A 37 -15.94 14.39 -9.75
C SER A 37 -17.29 14.88 -9.23
N THR A 38 -18.34 14.67 -10.01
CA THR A 38 -19.71 14.63 -9.50
C THR A 38 -19.78 13.54 -8.41
N PRO A 39 -20.20 13.86 -7.17
CA PRO A 39 -20.36 12.83 -6.15
C PRO A 39 -21.36 11.81 -6.66
N ALA A 40 -20.96 10.53 -6.71
CA ALA A 40 -21.83 9.48 -7.20
C ALA A 40 -23.10 9.45 -6.34
N SER A 41 -24.25 9.80 -6.94
CA SER A 41 -25.54 9.70 -6.28
C SER A 41 -25.76 8.26 -5.82
N VAL A 42 -26.39 8.06 -4.66
CA VAL A 42 -26.69 6.72 -4.11
C VAL A 42 -27.45 5.85 -5.12
N ASP A 43 -28.24 6.46 -6.00
CA ASP A 43 -28.94 5.76 -7.08
C ASP A 43 -28.01 5.25 -8.17
N GLN A 44 -26.94 5.98 -8.51
CA GLN A 44 -25.90 5.50 -9.44
C GLN A 44 -25.13 4.31 -8.85
N VAL A 45 -24.84 4.34 -7.54
CA VAL A 45 -24.17 3.23 -6.84
C VAL A 45 -25.05 1.97 -6.84
N ARG A 46 -26.38 2.11 -6.67
CA ARG A 46 -27.33 0.99 -6.76
C ARG A 46 -27.49 0.46 -8.18
N ALA A 47 -27.49 1.34 -9.18
CA ALA A 47 -27.55 0.95 -10.60
C ALA A 47 -26.30 0.19 -11.04
N ALA A 48 -25.11 0.61 -10.61
CA ALA A 48 -23.85 -0.09 -10.89
C ALA A 48 -23.83 -1.53 -10.36
N ARG A 49 -24.43 -1.79 -9.19
CA ARG A 49 -24.58 -3.15 -8.64
C ARG A 49 -25.57 -4.03 -9.41
N ARG A 50 -26.38 -3.44 -10.29
CA ARG A 50 -27.34 -4.12 -11.18
C ARG A 50 -26.87 -4.12 -12.64
N GLY A 51 -25.58 -3.94 -12.90
CA GLY A 51 -25.01 -4.11 -14.23
C GLY A 51 -25.25 -5.54 -14.75
N SER A 52 -25.63 -5.68 -16.02
CA SER A 52 -25.73 -6.98 -16.67
C SER A 52 -24.34 -7.62 -16.78
N LYS A 53 -24.26 -8.95 -16.81
CA LYS A 53 -23.01 -9.71 -16.95
C LYS A 53 -22.16 -9.24 -18.15
N ALA A 54 -22.79 -8.71 -19.20
CA ALA A 54 -22.11 -8.15 -20.37
C ALA A 54 -21.26 -6.91 -20.01
N MET A 55 -21.80 -5.95 -19.26
CA MET A 55 -21.03 -4.76 -18.90
C MET A 55 -19.86 -5.06 -17.95
N ALA A 56 -20.00 -6.08 -17.09
CA ALA A 56 -18.90 -6.53 -16.25
C ALA A 56 -17.78 -7.19 -17.06
N LEU A 57 -18.11 -7.91 -18.13
CA LEU A 57 -17.12 -8.53 -19.02
C LEU A 57 -16.38 -7.47 -19.85
N ASP A 58 -17.10 -6.50 -20.41
CA ASP A 58 -16.50 -5.41 -21.19
C ASP A 58 -15.52 -4.59 -20.34
N ALA A 59 -15.84 -4.35 -19.06
CA ALA A 59 -14.94 -3.67 -18.13
C ALA A 59 -13.68 -4.48 -17.81
N ILE A 60 -13.81 -5.80 -17.62
CA ILE A 60 -12.65 -6.69 -17.38
C ILE A 60 -11.76 -6.77 -18.62
N GLU A 61 -12.34 -6.78 -19.82
CA GLU A 61 -11.60 -6.82 -21.07
C GLU A 61 -10.87 -5.50 -21.34
N ALA A 62 -11.52 -4.36 -21.08
CA ALA A 62 -10.89 -3.04 -21.12
C ALA A 62 -9.72 -2.94 -20.12
N ASP A 63 -9.88 -3.45 -18.90
CA ASP A 63 -8.81 -3.48 -17.88
C ASP A 63 -7.63 -4.37 -18.30
N LYS A 64 -7.87 -5.48 -19.00
CA LYS A 64 -6.80 -6.35 -19.50
C LYS A 64 -6.00 -5.69 -20.62
N ILE A 65 -6.68 -4.98 -21.52
CA ILE A 65 -6.03 -4.22 -22.60
C ILE A 65 -5.24 -3.04 -22.03
N ALA A 66 -5.79 -2.34 -21.03
CA ALA A 66 -5.06 -1.29 -20.31
C ALA A 66 -3.80 -1.85 -19.64
N LYS A 67 -3.89 -3.01 -18.98
CA LYS A 67 -2.73 -3.66 -18.36
C LYS A 67 -1.68 -4.13 -19.36
N SER A 68 -2.08 -4.66 -20.52
CA SER A 68 -1.10 -5.07 -21.54
C SER A 68 -0.33 -3.88 -22.10
N THR A 69 -1.02 -2.79 -22.40
CA THR A 69 -0.37 -1.55 -22.87
C THR A 69 0.51 -0.90 -21.81
N GLU A 70 0.15 -0.99 -20.53
CA GLU A 70 0.98 -0.52 -19.42
C GLU A 70 2.27 -1.35 -19.26
N VAL A 71 2.16 -2.68 -19.41
CA VAL A 71 3.33 -3.58 -19.40
C VAL A 71 4.28 -3.27 -20.55
N GLU A 72 3.77 -3.10 -21.76
CA GLU A 72 4.58 -2.73 -22.94
C GLU A 72 5.27 -1.37 -22.76
N ASN A 73 4.55 -0.36 -22.25
CA ASN A 73 5.12 0.95 -21.96
C ASN A 73 6.21 0.88 -20.88
N ARG A 74 6.01 0.06 -19.86
CA ARG A 74 7.00 -0.16 -18.80
C ARG A 74 8.26 -0.83 -19.36
N GLU A 75 8.12 -1.86 -20.18
CA GLU A 75 9.26 -2.53 -20.82
C GLU A 75 10.05 -1.58 -21.73
N ARG A 76 9.36 -0.73 -22.49
CA ARG A 76 10.00 0.32 -23.30
C ARG A 76 10.76 1.34 -22.45
N LEU A 77 10.17 1.81 -21.36
CA LEU A 77 10.83 2.74 -20.46
C LEU A 77 12.04 2.11 -19.76
N ILE A 78 11.96 0.83 -19.40
CA ILE A 78 13.09 0.11 -18.79
C ILE A 78 14.22 -0.05 -19.81
N SER A 79 13.94 -0.38 -21.07
CA SER A 79 14.98 -0.50 -22.10
C SER A 79 15.65 0.84 -22.39
N GLU A 80 14.88 1.93 -22.52
CA GLU A 80 15.41 3.29 -22.71
C GLU A 80 16.28 3.75 -21.52
N ARG A 81 15.91 3.36 -20.30
CA ARG A 81 16.61 3.75 -19.07
C ARG A 81 17.78 2.84 -18.71
N LYS A 82 17.86 1.63 -19.27
CA LYS A 82 18.92 0.65 -18.99
C LYS A 82 20.31 1.20 -19.26
N ASP A 83 20.44 2.04 -20.29
CA ASP A 83 21.72 2.62 -20.70
C ASP A 83 21.97 4.00 -20.07
N ASN A 84 21.05 4.52 -19.26
CA ASN A 84 21.18 5.83 -18.62
C ASN A 84 21.69 5.69 -17.17
N PRO A 85 22.96 6.03 -16.88
CA PRO A 85 23.55 5.86 -15.55
C PRO A 85 22.96 6.81 -14.49
N ALA A 86 22.23 7.85 -14.88
CA ALA A 86 21.56 8.76 -13.96
C ALA A 86 20.21 8.23 -13.48
N VAL A 87 19.71 7.13 -14.07
CA VAL A 87 18.44 6.52 -13.68
C VAL A 87 18.70 5.39 -12.69
N LEU A 88 18.27 5.60 -11.45
CA LEU A 88 18.32 4.57 -10.41
C LEU A 88 17.29 3.48 -10.73
N VAL A 89 17.76 2.24 -10.77
CA VAL A 89 16.93 1.05 -10.92
C VAL A 89 17.06 0.24 -9.63
N ASP A 90 15.93 -0.22 -9.08
CA ASP A 90 15.94 -1.10 -7.92
C ASP A 90 16.63 -2.42 -8.26
N ILE A 91 17.73 -2.70 -7.58
CA ILE A 91 18.46 -3.96 -7.72
C ILE A 91 17.82 -4.96 -6.76
N PRO A 92 17.34 -6.12 -7.24
CA PRO A 92 16.76 -7.14 -6.37
C PRO A 92 17.81 -7.63 -5.36
N GLN A 93 17.36 -7.94 -4.14
CA GLN A 93 18.25 -8.42 -3.07
C GLN A 93 18.92 -9.77 -3.41
N THR A 94 18.26 -10.59 -4.22
CA THR A 94 18.78 -11.87 -4.68
C THR A 94 18.94 -11.84 -6.21
N PRO A 95 20.11 -12.27 -6.74
CA PRO A 95 20.31 -12.39 -8.18
C PRO A 95 19.37 -13.44 -8.77
N ARG A 96 19.11 -13.33 -10.07
CA ARG A 96 18.26 -14.32 -10.76
C ARG A 96 19.02 -15.63 -10.96
N PRO A 97 18.31 -16.77 -11.08
CA PRO A 97 18.94 -18.07 -11.30
C PRO A 97 19.89 -18.08 -12.50
N GLU A 98 19.51 -17.43 -13.59
CA GLU A 98 20.31 -17.38 -14.82
C GLU A 98 21.62 -16.59 -14.62
N GLU A 99 21.59 -15.56 -13.79
CA GLU A 99 22.76 -14.74 -13.43
C GLU A 99 23.68 -15.48 -12.44
N LEU A 100 23.09 -16.27 -11.54
CA LEU A 100 23.82 -17.11 -10.58
C LEU A 100 24.64 -18.19 -11.28
N GLU A 101 24.09 -18.86 -12.30
CA GLU A 101 24.81 -19.86 -13.09
C GLU A 101 26.00 -19.24 -13.84
N GLN A 102 25.82 -18.05 -14.40
CA GLN A 102 26.89 -17.31 -15.09
C GLN A 102 28.01 -16.86 -14.16
N SER A 103 27.69 -16.60 -12.89
CA SER A 103 28.67 -16.19 -11.88
C SER A 103 29.56 -17.33 -11.38
N GLY A 104 29.27 -18.59 -11.77
CA GLY A 104 30.04 -19.76 -11.33
C GLY A 104 29.82 -20.16 -9.86
N ALA A 105 28.93 -19.46 -9.13
CA ALA A 105 28.65 -19.72 -7.71
C ALA A 105 28.07 -21.12 -7.43
N LEU A 106 27.58 -21.82 -8.45
CA LEU A 106 27.07 -23.19 -8.37
C LEU A 106 28.14 -24.27 -8.61
N ALA A 107 29.38 -23.90 -8.94
CA ALA A 107 30.45 -24.85 -9.28
C ALA A 107 31.25 -25.39 -8.07
N ASP A 108 31.04 -24.83 -6.87
CA ASP A 108 31.83 -25.14 -5.66
C ASP A 108 31.11 -26.05 -4.63
N ASN A 109 30.24 -26.97 -5.07
CA ASN A 109 29.70 -28.05 -4.22
C ASN A 109 30.05 -29.44 -4.73
#